data_AF-A0A392SM48-F1
#
_entry.id   AF-A0A392SM48-F1
#
_cell.length_a   1.000
_cell.length_b   1.000
_cell.length_c   1.000
_cell.angle_alpha   90.00
_cell.angle_beta   90.00
_cell.angle_gamma   90.00
#
_symmetry.space_group_name_H-M   'P 1'
#
loop_
_entity.id
_entity.type
_entity.pdbx_description
1 polymer ?
#
loop_
_entity_poly.entity_id
_entity_poly.type
_entity_poly.pdbx_seq_one_letter_code
_entity_poly.pdbx_strand_id
1 'polypeptide(L)' 'MKEAEEASKENYHPIPDGEFELVQFGEEPGRGVKIGTCLPDLARKQLKACLKENADLFAWHATEMPGLDPNVACHQLTIY' A
#
# COMPACT_ATOMS: atom_id res chain seq x y z
N MET A 1 3.21 -18.10 22.57
CA MET A 1 4.46 -17.94 21.80
C MET A 1 4.37 -18.78 20.54
N LYS A 2 4.07 -18.12 19.43
CA LYS A 2 4.43 -18.46 18.05
C LYS A 2 4.01 -17.22 17.25
N GLU A 3 4.67 -16.09 17.52
CA GLU A 3 5.89 -15.67 16.81
C GLU A 3 5.55 -15.63 15.31
N ALA A 4 5.10 -14.47 14.85
CA ALA A 4 5.99 -13.48 14.22
C ALA A 4 6.51 -13.91 12.83
N GLU A 5 6.00 -15.02 12.28
CA GLU A 5 6.43 -15.56 10.99
C GLU A 5 5.24 -15.83 10.06
N GLU A 6 4.50 -14.78 9.72
CA GLU A 6 3.65 -14.73 8.51
C GLU A 6 3.83 -13.34 7.86
N ALA A 7 5.05 -12.80 7.98
CA ALA A 7 5.40 -11.44 7.53
C ALA A 7 6.49 -11.46 6.45
N SER A 8 6.59 -12.53 5.67
CA SER A 8 7.56 -12.66 4.58
C SER A 8 6.95 -13.33 3.35
N LYS A 9 5.80 -12.84 2.88
CA LYS A 9 5.59 -12.79 1.43
C LYS A 9 6.04 -11.41 1.01
N GLU A 10 7.20 -11.34 0.36
CA GLU A 10 7.63 -10.16 -0.37
C GLU A 10 6.56 -9.88 -1.44
N ASN A 11 5.52 -9.14 -1.05
CA ASN A 11 4.54 -8.64 -1.97
C ASN A 11 5.31 -7.65 -2.85
N TYR A 12 5.54 -8.01 -4.11
CA TYR A 12 6.15 -7.18 -5.14
C TYR A 12 5.24 -5.99 -5.48
N HIS A 13 4.93 -5.16 -4.49
CA HIS A 13 4.36 -3.85 -4.74
C HIS A 13 5.47 -3.03 -5.39
N PRO A 14 5.18 -2.30 -6.50
CA PRO A 14 6.15 -1.39 -7.06
C PRO A 14 6.61 -0.42 -5.96
N ILE A 15 7.90 -0.48 -5.64
CA ILE A 15 8.53 0.44 -4.70
C ILE A 15 8.94 1.67 -5.52
N PRO A 16 8.67 2.90 -5.04
CA PRO A 16 9.22 4.08 -5.67
C PRO A 16 10.74 3.96 -5.81
N ASP A 17 11.27 4.35 -6.96
CA ASP A 17 12.72 4.46 -7.11
C ASP A 17 13.26 5.54 -6.16
N GLY A 18 14.39 5.25 -5.51
CA GLY A 18 15.00 6.15 -4.53
C GLY A 18 14.35 6.14 -3.14
N GLU A 19 14.62 7.20 -2.36
CA GLU A 19 14.07 7.33 -1.01
C GLU A 19 12.59 7.69 -1.02
N PHE A 20 11.85 7.12 -0.07
CA PHE A 20 10.43 7.37 0.12
C PHE A 20 10.10 7.49 1.60
N GLU A 21 9.00 8.16 1.87
CA GLU A 21 8.36 8.20 3.18
C GLU A 21 7.05 7.42 3.17
N LEU A 22 6.74 6.76 4.28
CA LEU A 22 5.48 6.06 4.46
C LEU A 22 4.44 7.00 5.08
N VAL A 23 3.32 7.18 4.40
CA VAL A 23 2.18 7.96 4.88
C VAL A 23 1.07 7.00 5.28
N GLN A 24 0.74 6.97 6.58
CA GLN A 24 -0.38 6.20 7.11
C GLN A 24 -1.71 6.95 6.97
N PHE A 25 -2.76 6.19 6.67
CA PHE A 25 -4.14 6.63 6.52
C PHE A 25 -5.00 5.91 7.57
N GLY A 26 -5.47 6.65 8.57
CA GLY A 26 -6.22 6.08 9.69
C GLY A 26 -5.34 5.31 10.69
N GLU A 27 -5.98 4.50 11.53
CA GLU A 27 -5.33 3.74 12.61
C GLU A 27 -5.07 2.27 12.24
N GLU A 28 -5.66 1.79 11.15
CA GLU A 28 -5.58 0.39 10.75
C GLU A 28 -4.21 0.04 10.15
N PRO A 29 -3.56 -1.03 10.61
CA PRO A 29 -2.29 -1.47 10.05
C PRO A 29 -2.48 -1.90 8.59
N GLY A 30 -1.63 -1.37 7.71
CA GLY A 30 -1.64 -1.68 6.27
C GLY A 30 -2.30 -0.62 5.39
N ARG A 31 -3.01 0.36 5.97
CA ARG A 31 -3.55 1.51 5.23
C ARG A 31 -2.49 2.60 5.01
N GLY A 32 -1.41 2.25 4.31
CA GLY A 32 -0.28 3.14 4.08
C GLY A 32 0.14 3.24 2.62
N VAL A 33 0.64 4.41 2.21
CA VAL A 33 1.21 4.65 0.87
C VAL A 33 2.64 5.14 0.99
N LYS A 34 3.52 4.66 0.10
CA LYS A 34 4.91 5.13 -0.04
C LYS A 34 4.95 6.31 -1.02
N ILE A 35 5.51 7.44 -0.60
CA ILE A 35 5.66 8.64 -1.44
C ILE A 35 7.15 8.96 -1.58
N GLY A 36 7.65 9.08 -2.80
CA GLY A 36 9.05 9.44 -3.06
C GLY A 36 9.42 10.81 -2.49
N THR A 37 10.57 10.91 -1.84
CA THR A 37 11.07 12.16 -1.21
C THR A 37 11.64 13.14 -2.23
N CYS A 38 11.96 12.69 -3.43
CA CYS A 38 12.46 13.51 -4.55
C CYS A 38 11.44 14.54 -5.09
N LEU A 39 10.18 14.50 -4.64
CA LEU A 39 9.18 15.48 -5.02
C LEU A 39 9.44 16.86 -4.39
N PRO A 40 9.18 17.97 -5.11
CA PRO A 40 9.20 19.31 -4.52
C PRO A 40 8.28 19.40 -3.30
N ASP A 41 8.69 20.18 -2.29
CA ASP A 41 8.02 20.21 -0.98
C ASP A 41 6.52 20.55 -1.05
N LEU A 42 6.16 21.52 -1.90
CA LEU A 42 4.78 21.91 -2.13
C LEU A 42 3.98 20.78 -2.79
N ALA A 43 4.52 20.17 -3.84
CA ALA A 43 3.86 19.06 -4.54
C ALA A 43 3.66 17.87 -3.61
N ARG A 44 4.66 17.56 -2.77
CA ARG A 44 4.57 16.48 -1.79
C ARG A 44 3.48 16.74 -0.74
N LYS A 45 3.36 17.99 -0.26
CA LYS A 45 2.28 18.38 0.68
C LYS A 45 0.89 18.29 0.04
N GLN A 46 0.74 18.79 -1.19
CA GLN A 46 -0.53 18.73 -1.91
C GLN A 46 -0.94 17.29 -2.22
N LEU A 47 0.01 16.44 -2.62
CA LEU A 47 -0.24 15.02 -2.85
C LEU A 47 -0.72 14.33 -1.57
N LYS A 48 -0.05 14.57 -0.44
CA LYS A 48 -0.47 14.01 0.86
C LYS A 48 -1.88 14.44 1.26
N ALA A 49 -2.22 15.71 1.07
CA ALA A 49 -3.55 16.22 1.37
C ALA A 49 -4.61 15.52 0.50
N CYS A 50 -4.39 15.52 -0.83
CA CYS A 50 -5.27 14.87 -1.79
C CYS A 50 -5.50 13.38 -1.48
N LEU A 51 -4.43 12.62 -1.21
CA LEU A 51 -4.56 11.21 -0.84
C LEU A 51 -5.35 11.00 0.45
N LYS A 52 -5.20 11.90 1.44
CA LYS A 52 -5.90 11.81 2.73
C LYS A 52 -7.38 12.14 2.59
N GLU A 53 -7.70 13.14 1.78
CA GLU A 53 -9.08 13.55 1.48
C GLU A 53 -9.85 12.46 0.72
N ASN A 54 -9.14 11.55 0.05
CA ASN A 54 -9.71 10.47 -0.76
C ASN A 54 -9.37 9.08 -0.20
N ALA A 55 -9.05 8.97 1.08
CA ALA A 55 -8.59 7.72 1.69
C ALA A 55 -9.66 6.60 1.63
N ASP A 56 -10.93 6.96 1.59
CA ASP A 56 -12.07 6.05 1.45
C ASP A 56 -12.24 5.48 0.04
N LEU A 57 -11.59 6.07 -0.97
CA LEU A 57 -11.66 5.59 -2.36
C LEU A 57 -10.72 4.40 -2.63
N PHE A 58 -9.78 4.12 -1.73
CA PHE A 58 -8.87 3.00 -1.87
C PHE A 58 -9.50 1.71 -1.31
N ALA A 59 -9.34 0.62 -2.06
CA ALA A 59 -9.52 -0.71 -1.52
C ALA A 59 -8.21 -1.15 -0.84
N TRP A 60 -8.10 -0.86 0.47
CA TRP A 60 -6.95 -1.20 1.29
C TRP A 60 -6.80 -2.70 1.50
N HIS A 61 -7.90 -3.43 1.40
CA HIS A 61 -7.93 -4.90 1.44
C HIS A 61 -8.55 -5.48 0.17
N ALA A 62 -8.10 -6.68 -0.22
CA ALA A 62 -8.66 -7.39 -1.36
C ALA A 62 -10.18 -7.64 -1.23
N THR A 63 -10.69 -7.75 0.01
CA THR A 63 -12.12 -7.90 0.31
C THR A 63 -12.96 -6.68 -0.04
N GLU A 64 -12.35 -5.50 -0.14
CA GLU A 64 -13.02 -4.24 -0.50
C GLU A 64 -13.20 -4.10 -2.03
N MET A 65 -12.74 -5.07 -2.81
CA MET A 65 -12.94 -5.13 -4.27
C MET A 65 -13.93 -6.24 -4.67
N PRO A 66 -15.25 -6.04 -4.50
CA PRO A 66 -16.26 -7.03 -4.88
C PRO A 66 -16.37 -7.16 -6.41
N GLY A 67 -16.46 -8.40 -6.90
CA GLY A 67 -16.58 -8.70 -8.34
C GLY A 67 -15.28 -9.10 -9.03
N LEU A 68 -14.14 -8.97 -8.33
CA LEU A 68 -12.89 -9.60 -8.72
C LEU A 68 -12.87 -11.04 -8.16
N ASP A 69 -12.68 -12.04 -9.02
CA ASP A 69 -12.51 -13.42 -8.56
C ASP A 69 -11.20 -13.50 -7.75
N PRO A 70 -11.23 -13.91 -6.47
CA PRO A 70 -10.05 -13.90 -5.62
C PRO A 70 -8.94 -14.84 -6.11
N ASN A 71 -9.25 -15.87 -6.92
CA ASN A 71 -8.23 -16.71 -7.55
C ASN A 71 -7.55 -16.04 -8.75
N VAL A 72 -8.17 -15.01 -9.34
CA VAL A 72 -7.61 -14.18 -10.41
C VAL A 72 -6.94 -12.92 -9.85
N ALA A 73 -7.53 -12.30 -8.81
CA ALA A 73 -7.02 -11.08 -8.19
C ALA A 73 -5.81 -11.33 -7.30
N CYS A 74 -5.78 -12.46 -6.59
CA CYS A 74 -4.59 -12.92 -5.87
C CYS A 74 -3.76 -13.82 -6.79
N HIS A 75 -2.88 -13.23 -7.60
CA HIS A 75 -1.84 -14.03 -8.24
C HIS A 75 -0.94 -14.61 -7.13
N GLN A 76 -1.04 -15.90 -6.87
CA GLN A 76 -0.05 -16.61 -6.07
C GLN A 76 1.21 -16.75 -6.93
N LEU A 77 2.20 -15.88 -6.71
CA LEU A 77 3.49 -16.02 -7.36
C LEU A 77 4.16 -17.31 -6.85
N THR A 78 4.21 -18.33 -7.70
CA THR A 78 5.05 -19.50 -7.45
C THR A 78 6.50 -19.08 -7.70
N ILE A 79 7.23 -18.81 -6.61
CA ILE A 79 8.66 -18.55 -6.65
C ILE A 79 9.36 -19.91 -6.50
N TYR A 80 10.14 -20.30 -7.52
CA TYR A 80 10.97 -21.51 -7.52
C TYR A 80 12.36 -21.23 -6.93
#